data_AF-A0AA88YP60-F1
#
_entry.id   AF-A0AA88YP60-F1
#
_cell.length_a   1.000
_cell.length_b   1.000
_cell.length_c   1.000
_cell.angle_alpha   90.00
_cell.angle_beta   90.00
_cell.angle_gamma   90.00
#
_symmetry.space_group_name_H-M   'P 1'
#
loop_
_entity.id
_entity.type
_entity.pdbx_description
1 polymer ?
#
loop_
_entity_poly.entity_id
_entity_poly.type
_entity_poly.pdbx_seq_one_letter_code
_entity_poly.pdbx_strand_id
1 'polypeptide(L)'
;MYPLKSIWKSLVPETQKLPNKNEKTQVVDTILSELDYHIKELDALAREKEQQERRKNTGVDYSWLISTPPKTYEIPQLERLELEELCYKVKPEESGKILSIFRDTLYNEPQTKDLPKIMKSCISQIIEQRPKEETLSDWVSKKTMSLTKLRHHTRISPSSITDPEAQETSSQTSVDSFDMKSSRTTSISLQDYHGDMESLPV
;
A
#
# COMPACT_ATOMS: atom_id res chain seq x y z
N MET A 1 -5.43 10.20 46.42
CA MET A 1 -4.66 9.87 45.20
C MET A 1 -5.63 9.85 44.02
N TYR A 2 -5.64 10.90 43.20
CA TYR A 2 -6.46 10.96 41.97
C TYR A 2 -5.57 10.59 40.77
N PRO A 3 -6.06 9.78 39.82
CA PRO A 3 -5.24 9.28 38.73
C PRO A 3 -5.03 10.34 37.64
N LEU A 4 -3.77 10.57 37.27
CA LEU A 4 -3.30 11.43 36.18
C LEU A 4 -3.66 10.83 34.81
N LYS A 5 -4.95 10.83 34.45
CA LYS A 5 -5.41 10.39 33.13
C LYS A 5 -6.49 11.32 32.60
N SER A 6 -6.14 12.57 32.31
CA SER A 6 -6.99 13.49 31.53
C SER A 6 -6.25 14.73 31.00
N ILE A 7 -4.93 14.70 30.81
CA ILE A 7 -4.19 15.87 30.29
C ILE A 7 -4.35 16.01 28.76
N TRP A 8 -4.72 14.94 28.06
CA TRP A 8 -4.81 14.93 26.60
C TRP A 8 -6.26 15.04 26.06
N LYS A 9 -7.27 15.05 26.93
CA LYS A 9 -8.68 15.13 26.52
C LYS A 9 -9.20 16.57 26.36
N SER A 10 -8.46 17.59 26.78
CA SER A 10 -8.89 18.99 26.68
C SER A 10 -8.29 19.76 25.49
N LEU A 11 -7.43 19.12 24.68
CA LEU A 11 -6.85 19.73 23.48
C LEU A 11 -7.62 19.38 22.20
N VAL A 12 -8.90 19.02 22.33
CA VAL A 12 -9.84 19.00 21.19
C VAL A 12 -10.77 20.19 21.40
N PRO A 13 -10.53 21.33 20.72
CA PRO A 13 -11.56 22.35 20.60
C PRO A 13 -12.82 21.71 20.01
N GLU A 14 -13.93 21.92 20.70
CA GLU A 14 -15.29 21.76 20.21
C GLU A 14 -15.35 22.15 18.72
N THR A 15 -15.87 21.24 17.90
CA THR A 15 -15.95 21.26 16.43
C THR A 15 -15.97 22.65 15.78
N GLN A 16 -14.80 23.26 15.60
CA GLN A 16 -14.62 24.22 14.53
C GLN A 16 -14.59 23.40 13.26
N LYS A 17 -15.65 23.50 12.45
CA LYS A 17 -15.70 22.93 11.11
C LYS A 17 -14.56 23.55 10.32
N LEU A 18 -13.39 22.92 10.38
CA LEU A 18 -12.21 23.25 9.62
C LEU A 18 -12.66 23.33 8.14
N PRO A 19 -12.13 24.28 7.35
CA PRO A 19 -12.40 24.32 5.92
C PRO A 19 -12.24 22.91 5.38
N ASN A 20 -13.19 22.43 4.56
CA ASN A 20 -13.26 21.06 4.03
C ASN A 20 -11.96 20.69 3.30
N LYS A 21 -10.90 20.38 4.06
CA LYS A 21 -9.64 19.87 3.55
C LYS A 21 -9.93 18.46 3.07
N ASN A 22 -9.44 18.13 1.88
CA ASN A 22 -9.57 16.78 1.33
C ASN A 22 -9.09 15.77 2.37
N GLU A 23 -9.90 14.74 2.64
CA GLU A 23 -9.60 13.72 3.65
C GLU A 23 -8.22 13.10 3.45
N LYS A 24 -7.82 12.86 2.19
CA LYS A 24 -6.49 12.38 1.83
C LYS A 24 -5.37 13.31 2.29
N THR A 25 -5.54 14.62 2.11
CA THR A 25 -4.56 15.61 2.58
C THR A 25 -4.47 15.62 4.10
N GLN A 26 -5.59 15.43 4.81
CA GLN A 26 -5.56 15.29 6.27
C GLN A 26 -4.80 14.05 6.72
N VAL A 27 -4.96 12.92 6.02
CA VAL A 27 -4.20 11.69 6.31
C VAL A 27 -2.70 11.91 6.11
N VAL A 28 -2.31 12.53 4.98
CA VAL A 28 -0.92 12.88 4.69
C VAL A 28 -0.35 13.80 5.78
N ASP A 29 -1.04 14.91 6.08
CA ASP A 29 -0.66 15.85 7.13
C ASP A 29 -0.48 15.14 8.48
N THR A 30 -1.39 14.24 8.83
CA THR A 30 -1.37 13.52 10.12
C THR A 30 -0.18 12.56 10.20
N ILE A 31 0.06 11.74 9.18
CA ILE A 31 1.15 10.76 9.17
C ILE A 31 2.51 11.46 9.18
N LEU A 32 2.68 12.49 8.35
CA LEU A 32 3.94 13.23 8.26
C LEU A 32 4.21 14.07 9.50
N SER A 33 3.19 14.70 10.09
CA SER A 33 3.37 15.46 11.33
C SER A 33 3.74 14.57 12.51
N GLU A 34 3.16 13.36 12.61
CA GLU A 34 3.58 12.38 13.62
C GLU A 34 5.03 11.95 13.38
N LEU A 35 5.43 11.66 12.15
CA LEU A 35 6.81 11.32 11.81
C LEU A 35 7.79 12.45 12.20
N ASP A 36 7.49 13.68 11.77
CA ASP A 36 8.31 14.86 12.06
C ASP A 36 8.39 15.12 13.59
N TYR A 37 7.33 14.82 14.34
CA TYR A 37 7.33 14.88 15.81
C TYR A 37 8.32 13.88 16.40
N HIS A 38 8.25 12.60 16.04
CA HIS A 38 9.14 11.58 16.61
C HIS A 38 10.60 11.74 16.18
N ILE A 39 10.87 12.28 14.99
CA ILE A 39 12.22 12.65 14.57
C ILE A 39 12.82 13.68 15.53
N LYS A 40 12.06 14.74 15.84
CA LYS A 40 12.51 15.80 16.75
C LYS A 40 12.65 15.30 18.18
N GLU A 41 11.72 14.45 18.62
CA GLU A 41 11.72 13.88 19.96
C GLU A 41 12.94 12.97 20.19
N LEU A 42 13.22 12.04 19.27
CA LEU A 42 14.36 11.14 19.38
C LEU A 42 15.70 11.89 19.25
N ASP A 43 15.78 12.89 18.38
CA ASP A 43 16.96 13.75 18.30
C ASP A 43 17.20 14.52 19.60
N ALA A 44 16.15 15.04 20.24
CA ALA A 44 16.23 15.70 21.53
C ALA A 44 16.70 14.75 22.64
N LEU A 45 16.13 13.54 22.71
CA LEU A 45 16.52 12.50 23.67
C LEU A 45 17.97 12.05 23.48
N ALA A 46 18.40 11.83 22.24
CA ALA A 46 19.78 11.47 21.92
C ALA A 46 20.76 12.56 22.39
N ARG A 47 20.43 13.83 22.14
CA ARG A 47 21.22 14.98 22.59
C ARG A 47 21.23 15.13 24.11
N GLU A 48 20.11 14.86 24.78
CA GLU A 48 20.07 14.89 26.24
C GLU A 48 21.00 13.81 26.82
N LYS A 49 20.93 12.58 26.30
CA LYS A 49 21.79 11.47 26.70
C LYS A 49 23.27 11.81 26.52
N GLU A 50 23.64 12.37 25.36
CA GLU A 50 25.02 12.80 25.07
C GLU A 50 25.49 13.90 26.04
N GLN A 51 24.64 14.87 26.35
CA GLN A 51 24.96 15.93 27.32
C GLN A 51 25.13 15.37 28.74
N GLN A 52 24.26 14.44 29.16
CA GLN A 52 24.39 13.78 30.46
C GLN A 52 25.69 12.97 30.55
N GLU A 53 26.05 12.25 29.50
CA GLU A 53 27.31 11.51 29.43
C GLU A 53 28.52 12.45 29.48
N ARG A 54 28.49 13.54 28.70
CA ARG A 54 29.54 14.56 28.72
C ARG A 54 29.71 15.16 30.12
N ARG A 55 28.61 15.54 30.79
CA ARG A 55 28.62 16.06 32.17
C ARG A 55 29.20 15.06 33.17
N LYS A 56 28.88 13.76 33.04
CA LYS A 56 29.46 12.71 33.88
C LYS A 56 30.97 12.58 33.67
N ASN A 57 31.44 12.72 32.44
CA ASN A 57 32.85 12.57 32.09
C ASN A 57 33.69 13.82 32.44
N THR A 58 33.15 15.03 32.27
CA THR A 58 33.86 16.29 32.51
C THR A 58 33.65 16.85 33.92
N GLY A 59 32.60 16.43 34.62
CA GLY A 59 32.20 16.95 35.92
C GLY A 59 31.64 18.38 35.91
N VAL A 60 31.64 19.05 34.75
CA VAL A 60 31.24 20.46 34.57
C VAL A 60 30.43 20.62 33.29
N ASP A 61 29.35 21.40 33.35
CA ASP A 61 28.48 21.69 32.21
C ASP A 61 28.92 22.99 31.48
N TYR A 62 29.45 22.82 30.29
CA TYR A 62 29.82 23.92 29.38
C TYR A 62 28.81 24.10 28.24
N SER A 63 27.63 23.49 28.29
CA SER A 63 26.63 23.58 27.21
C SER A 63 26.23 25.03 26.90
N TRP A 64 26.30 25.95 27.87
CA TRP A 64 26.04 27.38 27.66
C TRP A 64 27.12 28.12 26.86
N LEU A 65 28.33 27.56 26.77
CA LEU A 65 29.42 28.08 25.94
C LEU A 65 29.28 27.67 24.46
N ILE A 66 28.38 26.74 24.15
CA ILE A 66 28.14 26.28 22.77
C ILE A 66 27.22 27.28 22.08
N SER A 67 27.77 28.02 21.11
CA SER A 67 27.02 29.01 20.33
C SER A 67 26.37 28.43 19.07
N THR A 68 26.78 27.24 18.63
CA THR A 68 26.25 26.61 17.42
C THR A 68 24.95 25.87 17.74
N PRO A 69 23.84 26.18 17.04
CA PRO A 69 22.62 25.40 17.19
C PRO A 69 22.90 23.94 16.79
N PRO A 70 22.36 22.96 17.54
CA PRO A 70 22.56 21.56 17.23
C PRO A 70 21.96 21.22 15.86
N LYS A 71 22.70 20.44 15.06
CA LYS A 71 22.21 19.95 13.78
C LYS A 71 21.13 18.90 14.03
N THR A 72 19.89 19.24 13.70
CA THR A 72 18.77 18.29 13.73
C THR A 72 18.77 17.48 12.43
N TYR A 73 18.43 16.21 12.49
CA TYR A 73 18.21 15.42 11.28
C TYR A 73 17.01 15.95 10.49
N GLU A 74 17.21 16.14 9.19
CA GLU A 74 16.15 16.50 8.25
C GLU A 74 16.00 15.41 7.19
N ILE A 75 14.76 15.08 6.85
CA ILE A 75 14.45 14.09 5.81
C ILE A 75 14.85 14.68 4.45
N PRO A 76 15.63 13.97 3.63
CA PRO A 76 15.91 14.38 2.25
C PRO A 76 14.62 14.64 1.46
N GLN A 77 14.60 15.70 0.65
CA GLN A 77 13.40 16.12 -0.08
C GLN A 77 12.81 15.00 -0.97
N LEU A 78 13.68 14.25 -1.66
CA LEU A 78 13.25 13.12 -2.49
C LEU A 78 12.57 12.02 -1.65
N GLU A 79 13.16 11.69 -0.50
CA GLU A 79 12.61 10.66 0.40
C GLU A 79 11.26 11.09 0.98
N ARG A 80 11.11 12.39 1.29
CA ARG A 80 9.85 12.98 1.75
C ARG A 80 8.76 12.92 0.68
N LEU A 81 9.08 13.26 -0.56
CA LEU A 81 8.13 13.19 -1.69
C LEU A 81 7.61 11.77 -1.92
N GLU A 82 8.49 10.76 -1.88
CA GLU A 82 8.08 9.35 -1.99
C GLU A 82 7.13 8.93 -0.85
N LEU A 83 7.43 9.39 0.38
CA LEU A 83 6.59 9.11 1.54
C LEU A 83 5.22 9.79 1.41
N GLU A 84 5.18 11.03 0.93
CA GLU A 84 3.95 11.77 0.62
C GLU A 84 3.09 11.00 -0.39
N GLU A 85 3.67 10.52 -1.49
CA GLU A 85 2.96 9.74 -2.50
C GLU A 85 2.36 8.44 -1.93
N LEU A 86 3.09 7.77 -1.04
CA LEU A 86 2.58 6.59 -0.33
C LEU A 86 1.43 6.97 0.61
N CYS A 87 1.54 8.05 1.36
CA CYS A 87 0.47 8.54 2.24
C CYS A 87 -0.81 8.88 1.45
N TYR A 88 -0.71 9.41 0.24
CA TYR A 88 -1.87 9.67 -0.63
C TYR A 88 -2.66 8.41 -1.02
N LYS A 89 -2.04 7.23 -0.96
CA LYS A 89 -2.66 5.93 -1.25
C LYS A 89 -3.39 5.34 -0.03
N VAL A 90 -3.22 5.90 1.17
CA VAL A 90 -3.80 5.42 2.44
C VAL A 90 -5.26 5.83 2.57
N LYS A 91 -6.12 4.92 3.05
CA LYS A 91 -7.53 5.24 3.38
C LYS A 91 -7.59 5.89 4.77
N PRO A 92 -8.49 6.86 5.02
CA PRO A 92 -8.62 7.50 6.34
C PRO A 92 -8.75 6.51 7.51
N GLU A 93 -9.51 5.43 7.31
CA GLU A 93 -9.75 4.35 8.27
C GLU A 93 -8.47 3.58 8.68
N GLU A 94 -7.47 3.54 7.80
CA GLU A 94 -6.22 2.80 7.99
C GLU A 94 -5.15 3.62 8.73
N SER A 95 -5.26 4.95 8.68
CA SER A 95 -4.26 5.87 9.25
C SER A 95 -3.96 5.58 10.72
N GLY A 96 -4.98 5.36 11.54
CA GLY A 96 -4.81 5.04 12.96
C GLY A 96 -4.06 3.73 13.19
N LYS A 97 -4.28 2.71 12.35
CA LYS A 97 -3.57 1.42 12.44
C LYS A 97 -2.10 1.57 12.07
N ILE A 98 -1.80 2.35 11.03
CA ILE A 98 -0.42 2.67 10.62
C ILE A 98 0.33 3.35 11.78
N LEU A 99 -0.27 4.38 12.39
CA LEU A 99 0.34 5.10 13.50
C LEU A 99 0.53 4.22 14.74
N SER A 100 -0.39 3.29 15.00
CA SER A 100 -0.23 2.32 16.09
C SER A 100 1.00 1.44 15.88
N ILE A 101 1.13 0.81 14.71
CA ILE A 101 2.27 -0.06 14.38
C ILE A 101 3.59 0.72 14.42
N PHE A 102 3.57 1.94 13.92
CA PHE A 102 4.73 2.83 13.95
C PHE A 102 5.17 3.12 15.40
N ARG A 103 4.24 3.53 16.27
CA ARG A 103 4.51 3.78 17.69
C ARG A 103 4.98 2.52 18.42
N ASP A 104 4.44 1.36 18.07
CA ASP A 104 4.89 0.08 18.61
C ASP A 104 6.35 -0.22 18.21
N THR A 105 6.76 0.20 17.01
CA THR A 105 8.14 0.04 16.54
C THR A 105 9.10 0.96 17.29
N LEU A 106 8.64 2.12 17.79
CA LEU A 106 9.47 3.05 18.56
C LEU A 106 9.95 2.49 19.91
N TYR A 107 9.26 1.50 20.49
CA TYR A 107 9.72 0.83 21.71
C TYR A 107 11.06 0.11 21.54
N ASN A 108 11.48 -0.18 20.31
CA ASN A 108 12.79 -0.78 20.01
C ASN A 108 13.92 0.25 19.93
N GLU A 109 13.69 1.51 20.33
CA GLU A 109 14.65 2.62 20.31
C GLU A 109 15.38 2.78 18.97
N PRO A 110 14.65 2.96 17.84
CA PRO A 110 15.28 3.11 16.53
C PRO A 110 16.07 4.42 16.42
N GLN A 111 17.04 4.46 15.51
CA GLN A 111 17.80 5.68 15.24
C GLN A 111 16.95 6.69 14.46
N THR A 112 17.16 7.99 14.70
CA THR A 112 16.42 9.09 14.05
C THR A 112 16.34 8.98 12.52
N LYS A 113 17.42 8.50 11.88
CA LYS A 113 17.51 8.38 10.41
C LYS A 113 16.69 7.23 9.82
N ASP A 114 16.22 6.30 10.65
CA ASP A 114 15.50 5.11 10.20
C ASP A 114 13.98 5.31 10.23
N LEU A 115 13.49 6.35 10.92
CA LEU A 115 12.05 6.61 11.07
C LEU A 115 11.32 6.78 9.73
N PRO A 116 11.86 7.51 8.72
CA PRO A 116 11.19 7.60 7.42
C PRO A 116 11.01 6.23 6.76
N LYS A 117 12.02 5.37 6.84
CA LYS A 117 11.98 4.01 6.29
C LYS A 117 11.01 3.10 7.05
N ILE A 118 11.00 3.20 8.38
CA ILE A 118 10.05 2.47 9.23
C ILE A 118 8.62 2.89 8.87
N MET A 119 8.35 4.19 8.77
CA MET A 119 7.03 4.70 8.38
C MET A 119 6.61 4.20 7.00
N LYS A 120 7.50 4.23 6.00
CA LYS A 120 7.25 3.64 4.66
C LYS A 120 6.87 2.17 4.78
N SER A 121 7.60 1.39 5.58
CA SER A 121 7.32 -0.04 5.78
C SER A 121 5.96 -0.27 6.43
N CYS A 122 5.59 0.49 7.47
CA CYS A 122 4.28 0.42 8.10
C CYS A 122 3.14 0.73 7.11
N ILE A 123 3.32 1.76 6.26
CA ILE A 123 2.33 2.11 5.23
C ILE A 123 2.21 0.99 4.20
N SER A 124 3.33 0.52 3.63
CA SER A 124 3.33 -0.55 2.63
C SER A 124 2.69 -1.82 3.16
N GLN A 125 3.01 -2.22 4.39
CA GLN A 125 2.43 -3.40 5.04
C GLN A 125 0.90 -3.32 5.11
N ILE A 126 0.33 -2.15 5.41
CA ILE A 126 -1.13 -1.98 5.51
C ILE A 126 -1.78 -1.94 4.12
N ILE A 127 -1.14 -1.30 3.15
CA ILE A 127 -1.62 -1.27 1.77
C ILE A 127 -1.61 -2.67 1.14
N GLU A 128 -0.57 -3.46 1.39
CA GLU A 128 -0.43 -4.84 0.88
C GLU A 128 -1.43 -5.81 1.51
N GLN A 129 -1.87 -5.57 2.75
CA GLN A 129 -2.88 -6.38 3.44
C GLN A 129 -4.31 -6.18 2.91
N ARG A 130 -4.54 -5.23 2.00
CA ARG A 130 -5.88 -4.98 1.46
C ARG A 130 -6.38 -6.21 0.70
N PRO A 131 -7.66 -6.61 0.90
CA PRO A 131 -8.25 -7.60 0.01
C PRO A 131 -8.19 -7.05 -1.42
N LYS A 132 -7.72 -7.87 -2.37
CA LYS A 132 -7.74 -7.52 -3.79
C LYS A 132 -9.19 -7.20 -4.15
N GLU A 133 -9.46 -5.97 -4.57
CA GLU A 133 -10.82 -5.58 -4.97
C GLU A 133 -11.30 -6.55 -6.06
N GLU A 134 -12.46 -7.17 -5.84
CA GLU A 134 -13.05 -8.07 -6.83
C GLU A 134 -13.33 -7.23 -8.08
N THR A 135 -12.67 -7.58 -9.17
CA THR A 135 -12.93 -6.90 -10.45
C THR A 135 -14.37 -7.21 -10.85
N LEU A 136 -15.02 -6.34 -11.63
CA LEU A 136 -16.36 -6.63 -12.17
C LEU A 136 -16.42 -8.01 -12.86
N SER A 137 -15.33 -8.43 -13.51
CA SER A 137 -15.14 -9.78 -14.06
C SER A 137 -15.16 -10.88 -13.01
N ASP A 138 -14.57 -10.66 -11.83
CA ASP A 138 -14.58 -11.62 -10.72
C ASP A 138 -16.00 -11.76 -10.16
N TRP A 139 -16.72 -10.65 -10.01
CA TRP A 139 -18.11 -10.64 -9.59
C TRP A 139 -19.02 -11.35 -10.62
N VAL A 140 -18.88 -11.04 -11.92
CA VAL A 140 -19.64 -11.69 -13.00
C VAL A 140 -19.31 -13.18 -13.06
N SER A 141 -18.04 -13.56 -12.92
CA SER A 141 -17.61 -14.97 -12.90
C SER A 141 -18.24 -15.71 -11.73
N LYS A 142 -18.25 -15.13 -10.53
CA LYS A 142 -18.90 -15.71 -9.34
C LYS A 142 -20.39 -15.91 -9.53
N LYS A 143 -21.10 -14.97 -10.18
CA LYS A 143 -22.54 -15.07 -10.46
C LYS A 143 -22.87 -16.03 -11.61
N THR A 144 -22.11 -16.02 -12.70
CA THR A 144 -22.35 -16.86 -13.89
C THR A 144 -21.95 -18.32 -13.69
N MET A 145 -20.96 -18.62 -12.84
CA MET A 145 -20.63 -19.98 -12.38
C MET A 145 -21.79 -20.67 -11.63
N SER A 146 -22.77 -19.90 -11.14
CA SER A 146 -23.98 -20.44 -10.51
C SER A 146 -25.06 -20.86 -11.54
N LEU A 147 -24.97 -20.39 -12.79
CA LEU A 147 -25.94 -20.68 -13.86
C LEU A 147 -25.57 -21.91 -14.72
N THR A 148 -24.31 -22.36 -14.66
CA THR A 148 -23.86 -23.55 -15.42
C THR A 148 -24.31 -24.88 -14.79
N LYS A 149 -24.72 -24.88 -13.51
CA LYS A 149 -25.25 -26.06 -12.82
C LYS A 149 -26.74 -26.32 -13.06
N LEU A 150 -27.44 -25.44 -13.78
CA LEU A 150 -28.86 -25.57 -14.14
C LEU A 150 -29.09 -26.07 -15.59
N ARG A 151 -28.10 -26.74 -16.19
CA ARG A 151 -28.30 -27.50 -17.44
C ARG A 151 -28.65 -28.96 -17.16
N HIS A 152 -29.75 -29.17 -16.45
CA HIS A 152 -30.43 -30.46 -16.49
C HIS A 152 -31.38 -30.46 -17.70
N HIS A 153 -30.87 -30.97 -18.82
CA HIS A 153 -31.60 -31.74 -19.82
C HIS A 153 -33.11 -31.45 -19.98
N THR A 154 -33.48 -30.46 -20.80
CA THR A 154 -34.77 -30.45 -21.47
C THR A 154 -34.56 -30.63 -22.96
N ARG A 155 -34.37 -31.90 -23.35
CA ARG A 155 -34.46 -32.35 -24.74
C ARG A 155 -35.94 -32.36 -25.10
N ILE A 156 -36.50 -31.20 -25.42
CA ILE A 156 -37.85 -31.09 -26.00
C ILE A 156 -37.68 -31.33 -27.49
N SER A 157 -37.78 -32.60 -27.92
CA SER A 157 -38.02 -32.92 -29.33
C SER A 157 -39.53 -32.77 -29.57
N PRO A 158 -39.97 -31.92 -30.51
CA PRO A 158 -41.37 -31.93 -30.92
C PRO A 158 -41.65 -33.27 -31.58
N SER A 159 -42.58 -34.02 -31.01
CA SER A 159 -43.00 -35.31 -31.54
C SER A 159 -43.48 -35.14 -32.98
N SER A 160 -42.82 -35.88 -33.86
CA SER A 160 -43.24 -36.23 -35.20
C SER A 160 -44.68 -36.74 -35.21
N ILE A 161 -45.60 -35.94 -35.76
CA ILE A 161 -46.84 -36.48 -36.32
C ILE A 161 -46.45 -37.15 -37.64
N THR A 162 -46.75 -38.44 -37.69
CA THR A 162 -46.51 -39.34 -38.81
C THR A 162 -47.73 -39.27 -39.73
N ASP A 163 -47.54 -38.84 -40.97
CA ASP A 163 -48.41 -39.19 -42.09
C ASP A 163 -47.59 -40.04 -43.07
N PRO A 164 -48.16 -41.10 -43.67
CA PRO A 164 -47.45 -41.91 -44.65
C PRO A 164 -47.59 -41.30 -46.05
N GLU A 165 -46.59 -41.62 -46.88
CA GLU A 165 -46.70 -41.72 -48.35
C GLU A 165 -46.43 -40.46 -49.19
N ALA A 166 -45.19 -40.34 -49.72
CA ALA A 166 -44.89 -40.29 -51.17
C ALA A 166 -43.43 -39.85 -51.46
N GLN A 167 -42.69 -40.78 -52.05
CA GLN A 167 -41.64 -40.69 -53.10
C GLN A 167 -40.60 -39.54 -53.17
N GLU A 168 -39.33 -40.00 -53.27
CA GLU A 168 -38.21 -39.57 -54.17
C GLU A 168 -37.78 -38.08 -54.18
N THR A 169 -36.54 -37.69 -53.84
CA THR A 169 -35.30 -37.93 -54.61
C THR A 169 -34.10 -37.26 -53.88
N SER A 170 -32.91 -37.85 -54.08
CA SER A 170 -31.54 -37.33 -53.99
C SER A 170 -31.25 -35.92 -53.42
N SER A 171 -30.27 -35.81 -52.51
CA SER A 171 -28.87 -35.43 -52.86
C SER A 171 -28.00 -35.23 -51.62
N GLN A 172 -26.89 -35.97 -51.57
CA GLN A 172 -25.72 -35.67 -50.76
C GLN A 172 -25.11 -34.33 -51.20
N THR A 173 -24.73 -33.47 -50.26
CA THR A 173 -23.53 -32.63 -50.40
C THR A 173 -22.88 -32.39 -49.04
N SER A 174 -21.56 -32.53 -49.07
CA SER A 174 -20.58 -32.44 -47.99
C SER A 174 -20.33 -31.00 -47.50
N VAL A 175 -19.43 -30.94 -46.50
CA VAL A 175 -18.60 -29.82 -46.01
C VAL A 175 -19.26 -28.95 -44.91
N ASP A 176 -18.59 -28.56 -43.83
CA ASP A 176 -17.15 -28.45 -43.60
C ASP A 176 -16.80 -28.61 -42.11
N SER A 177 -15.66 -29.23 -41.87
CA SER A 177 -15.02 -29.37 -40.56
C SER A 177 -14.02 -28.22 -40.42
N PHE A 178 -14.29 -27.26 -39.53
CA PHE A 178 -13.29 -26.25 -39.13
C PHE A 178 -12.81 -26.53 -37.71
N ASP A 179 -11.68 -27.24 -37.66
CA ASP A 179 -10.81 -27.37 -36.49
C ASP A 179 -9.94 -26.10 -36.43
N MET A 180 -10.03 -25.33 -35.34
CA MET A 180 -9.09 -24.22 -35.10
C MET A 180 -8.39 -24.40 -33.77
N LYS A 181 -7.14 -24.82 -33.90
CA LYS A 181 -6.20 -25.18 -32.85
C LYS A 181 -5.40 -23.95 -32.45
N SER A 182 -5.33 -23.74 -31.14
CA SER A 182 -4.19 -23.19 -30.37
C SER A 182 -3.70 -21.76 -30.66
N SER A 183 -3.63 -20.96 -29.61
CA SER A 183 -2.40 -20.19 -29.31
C SER A 183 -2.20 -20.08 -27.80
N ARG A 184 -1.28 -20.94 -27.34
CA ARG A 184 -0.60 -20.89 -26.06
C ARG A 184 0.43 -19.75 -26.14
N THR A 185 0.32 -18.75 -25.27
CA THR A 185 1.32 -17.68 -25.17
C THR A 185 2.51 -18.19 -24.38
N THR A 186 3.64 -18.36 -25.06
CA THR A 186 4.93 -18.72 -24.48
C THR A 186 5.67 -17.46 -24.06
N SER A 187 6.20 -17.50 -22.84
CA SER A 187 7.19 -16.58 -22.29
C SER A 187 8.42 -16.47 -23.19
N ILE A 188 8.80 -15.25 -23.55
CA ILE A 188 10.14 -14.94 -24.08
C ILE A 188 10.96 -14.37 -22.93
N SER A 189 11.96 -15.17 -22.52
CA SER A 189 13.09 -14.75 -21.71
C SER A 189 14.08 -14.02 -22.63
N LEU A 190 14.48 -12.80 -22.26
CA LEU A 190 15.59 -12.10 -22.90
C LEU A 190 16.66 -11.87 -21.82
N GLN A 191 17.48 -12.91 -21.61
CA GLN A 191 18.84 -12.74 -21.12
C GLN A 191 19.72 -12.56 -22.36
N ASP A 192 20.38 -11.41 -22.45
CA ASP A 192 21.70 -11.18 -23.05
C ASP A 192 21.81 -9.71 -23.49
N TYR A 193 22.27 -8.87 -22.55
CA TYR A 193 22.98 -7.64 -22.88
C TYR A 193 24.28 -7.65 -22.08
N HIS A 194 25.29 -8.30 -22.67
CA HIS A 194 26.69 -8.09 -22.35
C HIS A 194 27.19 -7.04 -23.33
N GLY A 195 27.51 -5.85 -22.83
CA GLY A 195 27.96 -4.73 -23.63
C GLY A 195 28.89 -3.87 -22.79
N ASP A 196 30.18 -4.17 -22.90
CA ASP A 196 31.30 -3.37 -22.43
C ASP A 196 31.12 -1.87 -22.76
N MET A 197 31.17 -1.03 -21.73
CA MET A 197 31.49 0.39 -21.87
C MET A 197 32.64 0.75 -20.91
N GLU A 198 33.77 0.05 -21.07
CA GLU A 198 35.08 0.55 -20.65
C GLU A 198 35.86 1.05 -21.87
N SER A 199 35.57 2.28 -22.30
CA SER A 199 36.56 3.10 -23.02
C SER A 199 36.06 4.53 -23.21
N LEU A 200 36.47 5.41 -22.30
CA LEU A 200 36.68 6.82 -22.66
C LEU A 200 38.05 7.25 -22.12
N PRO A 201 38.94 7.78 -22.99
CA PRO A 201 40.23 8.28 -22.58
C PRO A 201 40.13 9.68 -21.95
N VAL A 202 41.16 9.94 -21.13
CA VAL A 202 41.59 11.15 -20.39
C VAL A 202 41.17 12.49 -20.98
#